data_AF-A0A2B3UDR1-F1
#
_entry.id   AF-A0A2B3UDR1-F1
#
_cell.length_a   1.000
_cell.length_b   1.000
_cell.length_c   1.000
_cell.angle_alpha   90.00
_cell.angle_beta   90.00
_cell.angle_gamma   90.00
#
_symmetry.space_group_name_H-M   'P 1'
#
loop_
_entity.id
_entity.type
_entity.pdbx_description
1 polymer ?
#
loop_
_entity_poly.entity_id
_entity_poly.type
_entity_poly.pdbx_seq_one_letter_code
_entity_poly.pdbx_strand_id
1 'polypeptide(L)'
;MILLLLYFIYAILVFLLFRFTKSLITKDKKGIIEFCLIISLLFPLIGLIVSAIMLLLNIRRSKTEWLQQYSEYVSFQVDHYEDILESAKQDMDLISFSSGLELDKPELHKQLIVQLSSSSISNEGGLLKEAIHHKDPETVHYAATTINLLNERYEKQIEYLNKQFLQNPQNEIAKELVSNYLRYIDSGLLSNQQKEKIIAEFMNFITQSVGLFPNEPLYPFHLGNLFLHTKQYAKSEEQFLNLIHFYPESYYGYVGLLELYYEQKLWDELYNLINNLADAKRVHILPRKYQLFVRQFGGAHIEKGD
;
A
#
# COMPACT_ATOMS: atom_id res chain seq x y z
N MET A 1 -34.45 57.93 -2.18
CA MET A 1 -34.25 58.06 -3.64
C MET A 1 -32.78 58.27 -4.02
N ILE A 2 -32.08 59.24 -3.42
CA ILE A 2 -30.66 59.56 -3.75
C ILE A 2 -29.71 58.38 -3.47
N LEU A 3 -29.84 57.68 -2.34
CA LEU A 3 -29.00 56.52 -2.01
C LEU A 3 -29.19 55.34 -2.98
N LEU A 4 -30.42 55.09 -3.42
CA LEU A 4 -30.74 54.06 -4.41
C LEU A 4 -30.15 54.43 -5.78
N LEU A 5 -30.19 55.70 -6.14
CA LEU A 5 -29.62 56.20 -7.40
C LEU A 5 -28.08 56.13 -7.39
N LEU A 6 -27.46 56.43 -6.24
CA LEU A 6 -26.01 56.30 -6.04
C LEU A 6 -25.55 54.84 -6.08
N TYR A 7 -26.33 53.92 -5.48
CA TYR A 7 -26.06 52.49 -5.57
C TYR A 7 -26.24 51.95 -6.99
N PHE A 8 -27.24 52.43 -7.74
CA PHE A 8 -27.45 52.05 -9.14
C PHE A 8 -26.28 52.50 -10.03
N ILE A 9 -25.79 53.73 -9.83
CA ILE A 9 -24.58 54.23 -10.51
C ILE A 9 -23.36 53.37 -10.14
N TYR A 10 -23.19 53.03 -8.86
CA TYR A 10 -22.11 52.16 -8.39
C TYR A 10 -22.15 50.77 -9.05
N ALA A 11 -23.32 50.14 -9.11
CA ALA A 11 -23.49 48.83 -9.74
C ALA A 11 -23.13 48.87 -11.24
N ILE A 12 -23.51 49.94 -11.95
CA ILE A 12 -23.12 50.15 -13.36
C ILE A 12 -21.60 50.30 -13.49
N LEU A 13 -20.97 51.05 -12.58
CA LEU A 13 -19.52 51.30 -12.62
C LEU A 13 -18.72 50.03 -12.35
N VAL A 14 -19.14 49.21 -11.36
CA VAL A 14 -18.56 47.89 -11.08
C VAL A 14 -18.74 46.94 -12.28
N PHE A 15 -19.91 46.95 -12.91
CA PHE A 15 -20.19 46.12 -14.09
C PHE A 15 -19.32 46.50 -15.30
N LEU A 16 -19.10 47.80 -15.54
CA LEU A 16 -18.20 48.27 -16.60
C LEU A 16 -16.74 47.89 -16.32
N LEU A 17 -16.28 48.05 -15.07
CA LEU A 17 -14.93 47.67 -14.65
C LEU A 17 -14.71 46.15 -14.81
N PHE A 18 -15.74 45.34 -14.50
CA PHE A 18 -15.73 43.90 -14.73
C PHE A 18 -15.68 43.54 -16.22
N ARG A 19 -16.49 44.20 -17.08
CA ARG A 19 -16.48 43.93 -18.52
C ARG A 19 -15.12 44.25 -19.15
N PHE A 20 -14.44 45.28 -18.66
CA PHE A 20 -13.10 45.66 -19.11
C PHE A 20 -12.03 44.65 -18.64
N THR A 21 -12.07 44.23 -17.37
CA THR A 21 -11.11 43.26 -16.81
C THR A 21 -11.29 41.84 -17.36
N LYS A 22 -12.52 41.44 -17.71
CA LYS A 22 -12.80 40.19 -18.42
C LYS A 22 -12.06 40.06 -19.75
N SER A 23 -11.72 41.17 -20.41
CA SER A 23 -10.95 41.16 -21.67
C SER A 23 -9.46 40.87 -21.48
N LEU A 24 -8.92 41.04 -20.26
CA LEU A 24 -7.47 40.95 -19.99
C LEU A 24 -7.06 39.63 -19.33
N ILE A 25 -8.00 38.74 -19.00
CA ILE A 25 -7.73 37.59 -18.13
C ILE A 25 -8.19 36.27 -18.78
N THR A 26 -7.30 35.29 -18.70
CA THR A 26 -7.38 33.92 -19.21
C THR A 26 -8.57 33.11 -18.64
N LYS A 27 -9.12 32.16 -19.42
CA LYS A 27 -10.39 31.43 -19.13
C LYS A 27 -10.40 30.69 -17.79
N ASP A 28 -9.24 30.27 -17.33
CA ASP A 28 -8.92 29.56 -16.08
C ASP A 28 -9.19 30.38 -14.80
N LYS A 29 -9.26 31.71 -14.88
CA LYS A 29 -9.48 32.58 -13.69
C LYS A 29 -10.91 33.11 -13.57
N LYS A 30 -11.83 32.63 -14.42
CA LYS A 30 -13.21 33.15 -14.52
C LYS A 30 -13.99 33.08 -13.19
N GLY A 31 -13.83 31.98 -12.44
CA GLY A 31 -14.55 31.78 -11.17
C GLY A 31 -14.14 32.77 -10.06
N ILE A 32 -12.86 33.13 -9.97
CA ILE A 32 -12.37 34.11 -8.98
C ILE A 32 -12.93 35.50 -9.26
N ILE A 33 -13.03 35.88 -10.53
CA ILE A 33 -13.55 37.19 -10.94
C ILE A 33 -15.08 37.24 -10.70
N GLU A 34 -15.80 36.15 -10.98
CA GLU A 34 -17.24 36.04 -10.69
C GLU A 34 -17.52 36.18 -9.19
N PHE A 35 -16.72 35.53 -8.34
CA PHE A 35 -16.80 35.66 -6.88
C PHE A 35 -16.51 37.09 -6.40
N CYS A 36 -15.47 37.73 -6.95
CA CYS A 36 -15.14 39.13 -6.66
C CYS A 36 -16.26 40.10 -7.05
N LEU A 37 -16.97 39.82 -8.15
CA LEU A 37 -18.12 40.61 -8.61
C LEU A 37 -19.29 40.51 -7.63
N ILE A 38 -19.62 39.28 -7.19
CA ILE A 38 -20.70 39.02 -6.24
C ILE A 38 -20.44 39.77 -4.93
N ILE A 39 -19.22 39.67 -4.38
CA ILE A 39 -18.84 40.35 -3.14
C ILE A 39 -18.88 41.89 -3.31
N SER A 40 -18.40 42.41 -4.44
CA SER A 40 -18.38 43.86 -4.71
C SER A 40 -19.79 44.45 -4.88
N LEU A 41 -20.76 43.63 -5.29
CA LEU A 41 -22.17 44.02 -5.39
C LEU A 41 -22.85 44.01 -4.00
N LEU A 42 -22.61 42.99 -3.18
CA LEU A 42 -23.23 42.82 -1.86
C LEU A 42 -22.76 43.88 -0.83
N PHE A 43 -21.48 44.26 -0.86
CA PHE A 43 -20.90 45.20 0.09
C PHE A 43 -20.18 46.34 -0.64
N PRO A 44 -20.84 47.51 -0.82
CA PRO A 44 -20.21 48.68 -1.40
C PRO A 44 -18.96 49.09 -0.61
N LEU A 45 -17.92 49.53 -1.32
CA LEU A 45 -16.61 49.91 -0.77
C LEU A 45 -15.77 48.75 -0.20
N ILE A 46 -16.31 47.98 0.77
CA ILE A 46 -15.59 46.88 1.42
C ILE A 46 -15.32 45.75 0.42
N GLY A 47 -16.32 45.41 -0.41
CA GLY A 47 -16.18 44.37 -1.41
C GLY A 47 -15.15 44.71 -2.50
N LEU A 48 -15.01 45.99 -2.86
CA LEU A 48 -13.96 46.45 -3.77
C LEU A 48 -12.56 46.34 -3.17
N ILE A 49 -12.39 46.68 -1.89
CA ILE A 49 -11.11 46.55 -1.19
C ILE A 49 -10.71 45.08 -1.10
N VAL A 50 -11.63 44.19 -0.71
CA VAL A 50 -11.38 42.74 -0.64
C VAL A 50 -11.06 42.17 -2.02
N SER A 51 -11.80 42.56 -3.06
CA SER A 51 -11.56 42.16 -4.46
C SER A 51 -10.18 42.62 -4.96
N ALA A 52 -9.79 43.86 -4.66
CA ALA A 52 -8.47 44.39 -5.01
C ALA A 52 -7.33 43.66 -4.28
N ILE A 53 -7.50 43.36 -2.99
CA ILE A 53 -6.54 42.57 -2.21
C ILE A 53 -6.43 41.15 -2.78
N MET A 54 -7.55 40.50 -3.10
CA MET A 54 -7.57 39.17 -3.72
C MET A 54 -6.83 39.15 -5.07
N LEU A 55 -7.07 40.15 -5.93
CA LEU A 55 -6.36 40.30 -7.20
C LEU A 55 -4.86 40.55 -7.01
N LEU A 56 -4.47 41.41 -6.07
CA LEU A 56 -3.06 41.68 -5.73
C LEU A 56 -2.34 40.44 -5.19
N LEU A 57 -2.99 39.69 -4.30
CA LEU A 57 -2.45 38.43 -3.77
C LEU A 57 -2.36 37.36 -4.87
N ASN A 58 -3.31 37.32 -5.81
CA ASN A 58 -3.31 36.39 -6.94
C ASN A 58 -2.17 36.69 -7.94
N ILE A 59 -1.86 37.96 -8.19
CA ILE A 59 -0.71 38.36 -9.04
C ILE A 59 0.62 37.94 -8.40
N ARG A 60 0.72 37.94 -7.06
CA ARG A 60 1.91 37.44 -6.33
C ARG A 60 1.92 35.92 -6.10
N ARG A 61 0.77 35.24 -6.20
CA ARG A 61 0.61 33.80 -5.99
C ARG A 61 0.21 33.06 -7.26
N SER A 62 0.79 33.37 -8.41
CA SER A 62 0.74 32.49 -9.59
C SER A 62 1.58 31.21 -9.42
N LYS A 63 1.54 30.61 -8.22
CA LYS A 63 1.85 29.20 -7.95
C LYS A 63 0.57 28.50 -7.50
N THR A 64 -0.52 28.75 -8.22
CA THR A 64 -1.75 27.96 -8.19
C THR A 64 -1.72 26.85 -9.24
N GLU A 65 -0.53 26.32 -9.57
CA GLU A 65 -0.43 25.01 -10.24
C GLU A 65 -0.94 23.90 -9.31
N TRP A 66 -0.61 23.99 -8.01
CA TRP A 66 -0.95 22.99 -7.00
C TRP A 66 -2.46 22.76 -6.81
N LEU A 67 -3.28 23.82 -6.78
CA LEU A 67 -4.75 23.69 -6.59
C LEU A 67 -5.47 23.26 -7.87
N GLN A 68 -4.93 23.58 -9.04
CA GLN A 68 -5.53 23.24 -10.32
C GLN A 68 -5.21 21.79 -10.69
N GLN A 69 -3.96 21.34 -10.47
CA GLN A 69 -3.59 19.92 -10.49
C GLN A 69 -4.42 19.11 -9.48
N TYR A 70 -4.67 19.63 -8.27
CA TYR A 70 -5.50 18.92 -7.28
C TYR A 70 -6.93 18.67 -7.77
N SER A 71 -7.57 19.66 -8.42
CA SER A 71 -8.92 19.48 -8.96
C SER A 71 -8.99 18.56 -10.18
N GLU A 72 -7.96 18.57 -11.02
CA GLU A 72 -7.88 17.77 -12.24
C GLU A 72 -7.52 16.31 -11.92
N TYR A 73 -6.75 16.07 -10.85
CA TYR A 73 -6.33 14.76 -10.35
C TYR A 73 -7.40 14.06 -9.49
N VAL A 74 -8.15 14.80 -8.66
CA VAL A 74 -9.31 14.25 -7.91
C VAL A 74 -10.45 13.82 -8.85
N SER A 75 -10.53 14.42 -10.04
CA SER A 75 -11.45 14.02 -11.10
C SER A 75 -10.90 12.95 -12.04
N PHE A 76 -9.67 12.49 -11.85
CA PHE A 76 -9.06 11.49 -12.72
C PHE A 76 -9.66 10.12 -12.38
N GLN A 77 -10.76 9.79 -13.06
CA GLN A 77 -11.23 8.41 -13.14
C GLN A 77 -10.12 7.56 -13.80
N VAL A 78 -9.93 6.38 -13.21
CA VAL A 78 -8.88 5.41 -13.53
C VAL A 78 -9.14 4.81 -14.91
N ASP A 79 -8.83 5.55 -15.97
CA ASP A 79 -8.90 5.04 -17.35
C ASP A 79 -7.55 5.11 -18.10
N HIS A 80 -6.53 5.81 -17.56
CA HIS A 80 -5.23 5.99 -18.25
C HIS A 80 -4.00 5.65 -17.38
N TYR A 81 -4.14 4.74 -16.41
CA TYR A 81 -2.98 4.24 -15.66
C TYR A 81 -2.02 3.42 -16.55
N GLU A 82 -2.56 2.79 -17.61
CA GLU A 82 -1.80 1.98 -18.56
C GLU A 82 -0.81 2.80 -19.40
N ASP A 83 -1.17 4.01 -19.83
CA ASP A 83 -0.30 4.90 -20.61
C ASP A 83 0.94 5.34 -19.81
N ILE A 84 0.79 5.53 -18.49
CA ILE A 84 1.87 5.90 -17.58
C ILE A 84 2.80 4.70 -17.34
N LEU A 85 2.26 3.48 -17.29
CA LEU A 85 3.05 2.25 -17.20
C LEU A 85 3.85 1.95 -18.47
N GLU A 86 3.27 2.22 -19.65
CA GLU A 86 3.91 1.96 -20.94
C GLU A 86 5.10 2.89 -21.16
N SER A 87 4.97 4.17 -20.79
CA SER A 87 6.05 5.15 -20.84
C SER A 87 7.14 4.88 -19.78
N ALA A 88 6.78 4.47 -18.56
CA ALA A 88 7.76 4.13 -17.51
C ALA A 88 8.61 2.87 -17.84
N LYS A 89 8.12 1.95 -18.68
CA LYS A 89 8.88 0.79 -19.14
C LYS A 89 9.97 1.13 -20.16
N GLN A 90 9.85 2.24 -20.88
CA GLN A 90 10.71 2.57 -22.02
C GLN A 90 12.01 3.29 -21.59
N ASP A 91 11.99 4.04 -20.49
CA ASP A 91 13.16 4.77 -19.98
C ASP A 91 13.84 3.99 -18.84
N MET A 92 14.70 3.04 -19.22
CA MET A 92 15.53 2.31 -18.28
C MET A 92 16.81 3.09 -17.93
N ASP A 93 16.78 3.75 -16.78
CA ASP A 93 18.00 4.03 -16.01
C ASP A 93 18.09 3.00 -14.87
N LEU A 94 19.24 2.30 -14.80
CA LEU A 94 19.55 1.23 -13.82
C LEU A 94 19.79 1.78 -12.39
N ILE A 95 18.99 2.74 -11.96
CA ILE A 95 19.13 3.39 -10.66
C ILE A 95 18.19 2.69 -9.67
N SER A 96 18.70 2.35 -8.48
CA SER A 96 17.87 1.78 -7.41
C SER A 96 16.84 2.81 -6.94
N PHE A 97 15.64 2.38 -6.52
CA PHE A 97 14.57 3.28 -6.06
C PHE A 97 15.09 4.32 -5.05
N SER A 98 15.81 3.86 -4.01
CA SER A 98 16.35 4.73 -2.96
C SER A 98 17.42 5.69 -3.49
N SER A 99 18.34 5.23 -4.36
CA SER A 99 19.35 6.12 -4.97
C SER A 99 18.73 7.16 -5.90
N GLY A 100 17.64 6.81 -6.58
CA GLY A 100 16.93 7.73 -7.46
C GLY A 100 16.16 8.80 -6.70
N LEU A 101 15.63 8.47 -5.51
CA LEU A 101 14.91 9.38 -4.62
C LEU A 101 15.81 10.45 -3.98
N GLU A 102 17.13 10.22 -3.92
CA GLU A 102 18.10 11.21 -3.43
C GLU A 102 18.36 12.34 -4.44
N LEU A 103 18.03 12.13 -5.71
CA LEU A 103 18.25 13.11 -6.77
C LEU A 103 17.17 14.19 -6.70
N ASP A 104 17.53 15.45 -6.93
CA ASP A 104 16.54 16.55 -6.94
C ASP A 104 15.77 16.60 -8.27
N LYS A 105 15.10 15.50 -8.63
CA LYS A 105 14.40 15.30 -9.91
C LYS A 105 12.98 14.74 -9.70
N PRO A 106 11.95 15.59 -9.54
CA PRO A 106 10.57 15.15 -9.28
C PRO A 106 9.99 14.19 -10.32
N GLU A 107 10.25 14.41 -11.61
CA GLU A 107 9.78 13.52 -12.69
C GLU A 107 10.36 12.09 -12.57
N LEU A 108 11.62 11.98 -12.17
CA LEU A 108 12.25 10.68 -11.92
C LEU A 108 11.60 9.97 -10.73
N HIS A 109 11.27 10.70 -9.66
CA HIS A 109 10.60 10.12 -8.50
C HIS A 109 9.24 9.54 -8.85
N LYS A 110 8.46 10.25 -9.67
CA LYS A 110 7.18 9.77 -10.20
C LYS A 110 7.35 8.46 -10.96
N GLN A 111 8.31 8.40 -11.88
CA GLN A 111 8.59 7.19 -12.66
C GLN A 111 8.96 6.01 -11.76
N LEU A 112 9.84 6.24 -10.77
CA LEU A 112 10.25 5.22 -9.81
C LEU A 112 9.09 4.71 -8.94
N ILE A 113 8.21 5.60 -8.47
CA ILE A 113 7.01 5.26 -7.69
C ILE A 113 6.04 4.41 -8.54
N VAL A 114 5.80 4.80 -9.78
CA VAL A 114 4.95 4.02 -10.71
C VAL A 114 5.57 2.66 -10.99
N GLN A 115 6.87 2.61 -11.29
CA GLN A 115 7.58 1.37 -11.56
C GLN A 115 7.49 0.42 -10.37
N LEU A 116 7.78 0.90 -9.16
CA LEU A 116 7.71 0.13 -7.94
C LEU A 116 6.32 -0.48 -7.72
N SER A 117 5.26 0.30 -7.94
CA SER A 117 3.87 -0.18 -7.80
C SER A 117 3.45 -1.24 -8.82
N SER A 118 4.17 -1.34 -9.94
CA SER A 118 3.93 -2.32 -11.01
C SER A 118 4.82 -3.56 -10.91
N SER A 119 5.87 -3.47 -10.09
CA SER A 119 6.84 -4.52 -9.90
C SER A 119 6.34 -5.57 -8.92
N SER A 120 6.90 -6.78 -8.98
CA SER A 120 6.68 -7.86 -8.01
C SER A 120 7.67 -7.81 -6.84
N ILE A 121 8.25 -6.63 -6.56
CA ILE A 121 9.22 -6.44 -5.48
C ILE A 121 8.50 -6.62 -4.14
N SER A 122 9.09 -7.43 -3.26
CA SER A 122 8.61 -7.58 -1.88
C SER A 122 8.87 -6.31 -1.07
N ASN A 123 7.94 -5.96 -0.17
CA ASN A 123 8.00 -4.78 0.69
C ASN A 123 7.97 -3.45 -0.09
N GLU A 124 7.19 -3.40 -1.18
CA GLU A 124 6.98 -2.21 -2.00
C GLU A 124 6.45 -1.01 -1.19
N GLY A 125 5.60 -1.26 -0.20
CA GLY A 125 5.09 -0.24 0.71
C GLY A 125 6.13 0.31 1.66
N GLY A 126 7.11 -0.51 2.07
CA GLY A 126 8.25 -0.05 2.86
C GLY A 126 9.09 0.97 2.08
N LEU A 127 9.37 0.69 0.81
CA LEU A 127 10.09 1.59 -0.09
C LEU A 127 9.28 2.87 -0.39
N LEU A 128 7.98 2.76 -0.67
CA LEU A 128 7.12 3.93 -0.89
C LEU A 128 7.03 4.84 0.35
N LYS A 129 7.13 4.27 1.57
CA LYS A 129 7.18 5.06 2.81
C LYS A 129 8.43 5.92 2.93
N GLU A 130 9.54 5.56 2.28
CA GLU A 130 10.74 6.44 2.20
C GLU A 130 10.40 7.75 1.48
N ALA A 131 9.61 7.67 0.40
CA ALA A 131 9.20 8.82 -0.40
C ALA A 131 8.20 9.77 0.30
N ILE A 132 7.49 9.30 1.34
CA ILE A 132 6.59 10.15 2.14
C ILE A 132 7.35 11.23 2.92
N HIS A 133 8.62 10.97 3.27
CA HIS A 133 9.44 11.90 4.04
C HIS A 133 10.28 12.84 3.16
N HIS A 134 10.06 12.81 1.84
CA HIS A 134 10.82 13.62 0.91
C HIS A 134 10.46 15.12 1.02
N LYS A 135 11.43 16.00 0.70
CA LYS A 135 11.27 17.47 0.79
C LYS A 135 10.30 18.04 -0.26
N ASP A 136 10.18 17.36 -1.38
CA ASP A 136 9.36 17.77 -2.51
C ASP A 136 7.90 17.32 -2.31
N PRO A 137 6.93 18.25 -2.23
CA PRO A 137 5.52 17.91 -1.98
C PRO A 137 4.89 17.03 -3.05
N GLU A 138 5.35 17.12 -4.30
CA GLU A 138 4.84 16.31 -5.41
C GLU A 138 5.23 14.84 -5.24
N THR A 139 6.50 14.58 -4.90
CA THR A 139 7.00 13.23 -4.55
C THR A 139 6.23 12.61 -3.38
N VAL A 140 6.01 13.37 -2.31
CA VAL A 140 5.23 12.92 -1.14
C VAL A 140 3.79 12.59 -1.55
N HIS A 141 3.17 13.42 -2.40
CA HIS A 141 1.83 13.19 -2.90
C HIS A 141 1.73 11.93 -3.76
N TYR A 142 2.65 11.73 -4.71
CA TYR A 142 2.68 10.52 -5.54
C TYR A 142 2.83 9.26 -4.68
N ALA A 143 3.76 9.27 -3.72
CA ALA A 143 3.96 8.13 -2.83
C ALA A 143 2.69 7.80 -2.04
N ALA A 144 2.05 8.81 -1.45
CA ALA A 144 0.82 8.64 -0.69
C ALA A 144 -0.34 8.12 -1.56
N THR A 145 -0.53 8.68 -2.75
CA THR A 145 -1.58 8.23 -3.69
C THR A 145 -1.33 6.80 -4.15
N THR A 146 -0.08 6.44 -4.49
CA THR A 146 0.27 5.09 -4.91
C THR A 146 0.06 4.07 -3.79
N ILE A 147 0.40 4.40 -2.54
CA ILE A 147 0.11 3.54 -1.38
C ILE A 147 -1.40 3.30 -1.26
N ASN A 148 -2.22 4.36 -1.36
CA ASN A 148 -3.67 4.23 -1.28
C ASN A 148 -4.24 3.36 -2.42
N LEU A 149 -3.77 3.56 -3.65
CA LEU A 149 -4.16 2.77 -4.82
C LEU A 149 -3.80 1.28 -4.64
N LEU A 150 -2.62 0.98 -4.12
CA LEU A 150 -2.18 -0.39 -3.87
C LEU A 150 -3.01 -1.05 -2.76
N ASN A 151 -3.29 -0.35 -1.66
CA ASN A 151 -4.20 -0.82 -0.62
C ASN A 151 -5.57 -1.16 -1.20
N GLU A 152 -6.16 -0.25 -1.96
CA GLU A 152 -7.48 -0.45 -2.60
C GLU A 152 -7.46 -1.65 -3.56
N ARG A 153 -6.37 -1.83 -4.33
CA ARG A 153 -6.22 -2.98 -5.24
C ARG A 153 -6.18 -4.30 -4.47
N TYR A 154 -5.38 -4.39 -3.40
CA TYR A 154 -5.32 -5.60 -2.58
C TYR A 154 -6.68 -5.90 -1.93
N GLU A 155 -7.34 -4.89 -1.36
CA GLU A 155 -8.67 -5.03 -0.74
C GLU A 155 -9.73 -5.51 -1.75
N LYS A 156 -9.79 -4.89 -2.94
CA LYS A 156 -10.73 -5.30 -3.99
C LYS A 156 -10.46 -6.72 -4.48
N GLN A 157 -9.20 -7.11 -4.65
CA GLN A 157 -8.85 -8.46 -5.11
C GLN A 157 -9.25 -9.51 -4.07
N ILE A 158 -8.95 -9.26 -2.80
CA ILE A 158 -9.35 -10.13 -1.68
C ILE A 158 -10.88 -10.21 -1.59
N GLU A 159 -11.58 -9.08 -1.68
CA GLU A 159 -13.04 -9.05 -1.64
C GLU A 159 -13.66 -9.83 -2.80
N TYR A 160 -13.15 -9.65 -4.01
CA TYR A 160 -13.61 -10.35 -5.20
C TYR A 160 -13.42 -11.87 -5.08
N LEU A 161 -12.23 -12.31 -4.68
CA LEU A 161 -11.94 -13.73 -4.48
C LEU A 161 -12.74 -14.32 -3.32
N ASN A 162 -12.93 -13.59 -2.22
CA ASN A 162 -13.76 -14.02 -1.09
C ASN A 162 -15.22 -14.22 -1.54
N LYS A 163 -15.78 -13.30 -2.34
CA LYS A 163 -17.12 -13.45 -2.89
C LYS A 163 -17.26 -14.71 -3.72
N GLN A 164 -16.28 -14.99 -4.60
CA GLN A 164 -16.28 -16.22 -5.39
C GLN A 164 -16.15 -17.47 -4.51
N PHE A 165 -15.25 -17.44 -3.52
CA PHE A 165 -15.05 -18.54 -2.58
C PHE A 165 -16.32 -18.87 -1.80
N LEU A 166 -17.04 -17.86 -1.30
CA LEU A 166 -18.29 -18.05 -0.56
C LEU A 166 -19.42 -18.62 -1.42
N GLN A 167 -19.45 -18.29 -2.72
CA GLN A 167 -20.45 -18.82 -3.66
C GLN A 167 -20.14 -20.26 -4.08
N ASN A 168 -18.87 -20.56 -4.34
CA ASN A 168 -18.40 -21.87 -4.76
C ASN A 168 -17.01 -22.15 -4.20
N PRO A 169 -16.90 -22.78 -3.02
CA PRO A 169 -15.62 -23.05 -2.39
C PRO A 169 -14.78 -24.02 -3.23
N GLN A 170 -13.73 -23.51 -3.88
CA GLN A 170 -12.78 -24.29 -4.65
C GLN A 170 -11.36 -24.15 -4.09
N ASN A 171 -10.58 -25.23 -4.15
CA ASN A 171 -9.21 -25.26 -3.64
C ASN A 171 -8.31 -24.22 -4.36
N GLU A 172 -8.49 -24.03 -5.66
CA GLU A 172 -7.70 -23.06 -6.43
C GLU A 172 -7.98 -21.61 -6.02
N ILE A 173 -9.25 -21.25 -5.83
CA ILE A 173 -9.64 -19.92 -5.33
C ILE A 173 -9.11 -19.71 -3.92
N ALA A 174 -9.17 -20.74 -3.07
CA ALA A 174 -8.64 -20.65 -1.71
C ALA A 174 -7.11 -20.47 -1.68
N LYS A 175 -6.36 -21.15 -2.55
CA LYS A 175 -4.91 -20.92 -2.73
C LYS A 175 -4.61 -19.51 -3.18
N GLU A 176 -5.40 -18.98 -4.12
CA GLU A 176 -5.24 -17.60 -4.60
C GLU A 176 -5.54 -16.58 -3.49
N LEU A 177 -6.56 -16.81 -2.67
CA LEU A 177 -6.86 -15.99 -1.49
C LEU A 177 -5.70 -15.98 -0.50
N VAL A 178 -5.16 -17.15 -0.15
CA VAL A 178 -3.98 -17.25 0.73
C VAL A 178 -2.84 -16.41 0.19
N SER A 179 -2.52 -16.53 -1.10
CA SER A 179 -1.46 -15.76 -1.75
C SER A 179 -1.71 -14.25 -1.67
N ASN A 180 -2.94 -13.80 -1.92
CA ASN A 180 -3.28 -12.38 -1.85
C ASN A 180 -3.23 -11.81 -0.42
N TYR A 181 -3.70 -12.55 0.59
CA TYR A 181 -3.57 -12.13 1.98
C TYR A 181 -2.10 -11.99 2.39
N LEU A 182 -1.27 -13.00 2.10
CA LEU A 182 0.15 -12.98 2.44
C LEU A 182 0.88 -11.83 1.74
N ARG A 183 0.66 -11.64 0.44
CA ARG A 183 1.22 -10.50 -0.30
C ARG A 183 0.80 -9.16 0.31
N TYR A 184 -0.46 -9.00 0.70
CA TYR A 184 -0.91 -7.76 1.30
C TYR A 184 -0.26 -7.51 2.67
N ILE A 185 -0.19 -8.55 3.51
CA ILE A 185 0.44 -8.50 4.85
C ILE A 185 1.95 -8.19 4.75
N ASP A 186 2.63 -8.72 3.74
CA ASP A 186 4.07 -8.59 3.53
C ASP A 186 4.46 -7.39 2.64
N SER A 187 3.48 -6.73 2.00
CA SER A 187 3.70 -5.56 1.14
C SER A 187 4.33 -4.37 1.88
N GLY A 188 4.20 -4.31 3.21
CA GLY A 188 4.63 -3.17 4.00
C GLY A 188 3.74 -1.93 3.86
N LEU A 189 2.60 -2.02 3.16
CA LEU A 189 1.66 -0.90 2.97
C LEU A 189 0.80 -0.63 4.21
N LEU A 190 0.45 -1.69 4.94
CA LEU A 190 -0.44 -1.64 6.10
C LEU A 190 0.19 -0.90 7.29
N SER A 191 -0.61 -0.09 7.99
CA SER A 191 -0.32 0.30 9.38
C SER A 191 -0.52 -0.89 10.33
N ASN A 192 -0.01 -0.81 11.56
CA ASN A 192 -0.16 -1.89 12.54
C ASN A 192 -1.63 -2.27 12.79
N GLN A 193 -2.51 -1.27 12.95
CA GLN A 193 -3.94 -1.51 13.16
C GLN A 193 -4.60 -2.17 11.96
N GLN A 194 -4.28 -1.73 10.73
CA GLN A 194 -4.82 -2.37 9.53
C GLN A 194 -4.29 -3.80 9.39
N LYS A 195 -3.01 -4.02 9.69
CA LYS A 195 -2.39 -5.36 9.66
C LYS A 195 -3.08 -6.33 10.61
N GLU A 196 -3.40 -5.90 11.83
CA GLU A 196 -4.17 -6.71 12.79
C GLU A 196 -5.55 -7.08 12.25
N LYS A 197 -6.26 -6.13 11.64
CA LYS A 197 -7.57 -6.38 11.02
C LYS A 197 -7.47 -7.40 9.89
N ILE A 198 -6.54 -7.21 8.96
CA ILE A 198 -6.34 -8.13 7.82
C ILE A 198 -5.91 -9.52 8.30
N ILE A 199 -5.06 -9.62 9.32
CA ILE A 199 -4.69 -10.90 9.94
C ILE A 199 -5.91 -11.58 10.56
N ALA A 200 -6.81 -10.85 11.23
CA ALA A 200 -8.02 -11.43 11.79
C ALA A 200 -8.99 -11.95 10.71
N GLU A 201 -9.14 -11.21 9.60
CA GLU A 201 -9.91 -11.65 8.44
C GLU A 201 -9.30 -12.91 7.80
N PHE A 202 -7.98 -12.92 7.64
CA PHE A 202 -7.24 -14.06 7.11
C PHE A 202 -7.37 -15.29 8.02
N MET A 203 -7.30 -15.10 9.34
CA MET A 203 -7.52 -16.14 10.34
C MET A 203 -8.90 -16.78 10.23
N ASN A 204 -9.94 -15.98 10.02
CA ASN A 204 -11.29 -16.50 9.83
C ASN A 204 -11.40 -17.32 8.54
N PHE A 205 -10.85 -16.81 7.44
CA PHE A 205 -10.83 -17.50 6.16
C PHE A 205 -10.07 -18.82 6.24
N ILE A 206 -8.82 -18.82 6.74
CA ILE A 206 -7.98 -20.01 6.76
C ILE A 206 -8.57 -21.12 7.64
N THR A 207 -9.23 -20.75 8.74
CA THR A 207 -9.92 -21.70 9.62
C THR A 207 -11.05 -22.41 8.88
N GLN A 208 -11.81 -21.69 8.05
CA GLN A 208 -12.82 -22.29 7.17
C GLN A 208 -12.18 -23.19 6.11
N SER A 209 -11.08 -22.77 5.49
CA SER A 209 -10.36 -23.57 4.49
C SER A 209 -9.82 -24.89 5.03
N VAL A 210 -9.34 -24.93 6.28
CA VAL A 210 -8.92 -26.18 6.94
C VAL A 210 -10.08 -27.19 7.01
N GLY A 211 -11.29 -26.73 7.33
CA GLY A 211 -12.47 -27.59 7.39
C GLY A 211 -12.99 -28.03 6.01
N LEU A 212 -12.89 -27.15 5.01
CA LEU A 212 -13.39 -27.42 3.65
C LEU A 212 -12.44 -28.28 2.82
N PHE A 213 -11.13 -28.20 3.08
CA PHE A 213 -10.11 -28.93 2.33
C PHE A 213 -9.18 -29.71 3.28
N PRO A 214 -9.70 -30.73 3.98
CA PRO A 214 -8.96 -31.44 5.03
C PRO A 214 -7.71 -32.17 4.53
N ASN A 215 -7.63 -32.46 3.22
CA ASN A 215 -6.51 -33.16 2.57
C ASN A 215 -5.41 -32.22 2.04
N GLU A 216 -5.57 -30.90 2.20
CA GLU A 216 -4.62 -29.90 1.71
C GLU A 216 -3.81 -29.35 2.89
N PRO A 217 -2.54 -29.75 3.05
CA PRO A 217 -1.72 -29.36 4.21
C PRO A 217 -1.31 -27.87 4.20
N LEU A 218 -1.48 -27.17 3.07
CA LEU A 218 -1.23 -25.73 2.96
C LEU A 218 -2.03 -24.91 3.98
N TYR A 219 -3.32 -25.21 4.15
CA TYR A 219 -4.19 -24.41 5.03
C TYR A 219 -3.85 -24.55 6.51
N PRO A 220 -3.72 -25.77 7.08
CA PRO A 220 -3.28 -25.91 8.47
C PRO A 220 -1.87 -25.35 8.69
N PHE A 221 -1.00 -25.36 7.67
CA PHE A 221 0.32 -24.71 7.77
C PHE A 221 0.21 -23.20 7.96
N HIS A 222 -0.58 -22.52 7.13
CA HIS A 222 -0.78 -21.07 7.28
C HIS A 222 -1.55 -20.72 8.56
N LEU A 223 -2.48 -21.56 9.01
CA LEU A 223 -3.13 -21.40 10.31
C LEU A 223 -2.11 -21.49 11.47
N GLY A 224 -1.20 -22.47 11.42
CA GLY A 224 -0.09 -22.58 12.37
C GLY A 224 0.81 -21.35 12.38
N ASN A 225 1.17 -20.82 11.20
CA ASN A 225 1.97 -19.59 11.08
C ASN A 225 1.24 -18.36 11.64
N LEU A 226 -0.07 -18.24 11.44
CA LEU A 226 -0.83 -17.14 12.01
C LEU A 226 -0.96 -17.24 13.53
N PHE A 227 -1.06 -18.46 14.09
CA PHE A 227 -0.91 -18.65 15.53
C PHE A 227 0.46 -18.22 16.03
N LEU A 228 1.54 -18.53 15.30
CA LEU A 228 2.89 -18.06 15.63
C LEU A 228 2.96 -16.53 15.63
N HIS A 229 2.51 -15.88 14.55
CA HIS A 229 2.48 -14.42 14.44
C HIS A 229 1.66 -13.72 15.54
N THR A 230 0.56 -14.35 15.98
CA THR A 230 -0.28 -13.86 17.08
C THR A 230 0.19 -14.32 18.46
N LYS A 231 1.39 -14.90 18.55
CA LYS A 231 2.04 -15.38 19.78
C LYS A 231 1.24 -16.46 20.53
N GLN A 232 0.37 -17.18 19.83
CA GLN A 232 -0.34 -18.35 20.33
C GLN A 232 0.52 -19.61 20.14
N TYR A 233 1.70 -19.61 20.77
CA TYR A 233 2.76 -20.59 20.53
C TYR A 233 2.31 -22.05 20.72
N ALA A 234 1.59 -22.36 21.81
CA ALA A 234 1.10 -23.71 22.06
C ALA A 234 0.16 -24.23 20.95
N LYS A 235 -0.74 -23.38 20.45
CA LYS A 235 -1.63 -23.75 19.34
C LYS A 235 -0.84 -23.93 18.04
N SER A 236 0.14 -23.05 17.80
CA SER A 236 1.00 -23.13 16.62
C SER A 236 1.79 -24.45 16.59
N GLU A 237 2.42 -24.80 17.71
CA GLU A 237 3.15 -26.06 17.87
C GLU A 237 2.25 -27.28 17.68
N GLU A 238 1.07 -27.30 18.32
CA GLU A 238 0.07 -28.35 18.13
C GLU A 238 -0.31 -28.52 16.65
N GLN A 239 -0.57 -27.42 15.94
CA GLN A 239 -0.89 -27.47 14.50
C GLN A 239 0.25 -28.07 13.68
N PHE A 240 1.51 -27.66 13.93
CA PHE A 240 2.65 -28.17 13.19
C PHE A 240 2.97 -29.64 13.51
N LEU A 241 2.79 -30.07 14.76
CA LEU A 241 2.90 -31.48 15.14
C LEU A 241 1.82 -32.33 14.45
N ASN A 242 0.58 -31.85 14.41
CA ASN A 242 -0.50 -32.52 13.67
C ASN A 242 -0.17 -32.63 12.16
N LEU A 243 0.42 -31.60 11.57
CA LEU A 243 0.88 -31.65 10.18
C LEU A 243 1.93 -32.74 9.95
N ILE A 244 2.90 -32.90 10.85
CA ILE A 244 3.90 -33.99 10.75
C ILE A 244 3.21 -35.35 10.90
N HIS A 245 2.23 -35.47 11.80
CA HIS A 245 1.51 -36.72 12.02
C HIS A 245 0.71 -37.17 10.79
N PHE A 246 -0.08 -36.27 10.20
CA PHE A 246 -0.94 -36.59 9.05
C PHE A 246 -0.22 -36.52 7.70
N TYR A 247 0.83 -35.70 7.58
CA TYR A 247 1.58 -35.44 6.34
C TYR A 247 3.09 -35.55 6.55
N PRO A 248 3.62 -36.71 6.97
CA PRO A 248 5.03 -36.86 7.36
C PRO A 248 6.04 -36.63 6.23
N GLU A 249 5.60 -36.77 4.98
CA GLU A 249 6.40 -36.52 3.77
C GLU A 249 6.31 -35.05 3.29
N SER A 250 5.44 -34.24 3.91
CA SER A 250 5.34 -32.83 3.62
C SER A 250 6.29 -32.02 4.51
N TYR A 251 6.91 -30.98 3.95
CA TYR A 251 7.82 -30.13 4.73
C TYR A 251 7.10 -29.19 5.70
N TYR A 252 5.80 -28.95 5.52
CA TYR A 252 5.09 -27.87 6.20
C TYR A 252 5.21 -27.91 7.72
N GLY A 253 4.95 -29.06 8.34
CA GLY A 253 5.02 -29.20 9.79
C GLY A 253 6.44 -29.03 10.33
N TYR A 254 7.45 -29.59 9.65
CA TYR A 254 8.84 -29.44 10.06
C TYR A 254 9.33 -28.01 9.94
N VAL A 255 9.00 -27.31 8.84
CA VAL A 255 9.33 -25.89 8.66
C VAL A 255 8.68 -25.05 9.76
N GLY A 256 7.40 -25.27 10.05
CA GLY A 256 6.70 -24.54 11.11
C GLY A 256 7.34 -24.71 12.49
N LEU A 257 7.74 -25.94 12.85
CA LEU A 257 8.44 -26.18 14.12
C LEU A 257 9.84 -25.57 14.15
N LEU A 258 10.61 -25.64 13.04
CA LEU A 258 11.92 -24.98 12.96
C LEU A 258 11.80 -23.48 13.22
N GLU A 259 10.81 -22.82 12.59
CA GLU A 259 10.55 -21.39 12.78
C GLU A 259 10.09 -21.07 14.20
N LEU A 260 9.14 -21.85 14.73
CA LEU A 260 8.62 -21.68 16.09
C LEU A 260 9.71 -21.84 17.15
N TYR A 261 10.49 -22.91 17.09
CA TYR A 261 11.56 -23.16 18.06
C TYR A 261 12.68 -22.12 17.94
N TYR A 262 13.00 -21.67 16.74
CA TYR A 262 13.95 -20.59 16.53
C TYR A 262 13.45 -19.26 17.09
N GLU A 263 12.19 -18.87 16.82
CA GLU A 263 11.60 -17.62 17.32
C GLU A 263 11.52 -17.60 18.85
N GLN A 264 11.13 -18.71 19.46
CA GLN A 264 11.06 -18.85 20.93
C GLN A 264 12.41 -19.14 21.59
N LYS A 265 13.49 -19.30 20.81
CA LYS A 265 14.84 -19.64 21.30
C LYS A 265 14.86 -20.95 22.10
N LEU A 266 14.02 -21.91 21.72
CA LEU A 266 13.96 -23.26 22.28
C LEU A 266 15.05 -24.11 21.62
N TRP A 267 16.31 -23.84 22.00
CA TRP A 267 17.48 -24.42 21.32
C TRP A 267 17.52 -25.95 21.40
N ASP A 268 17.18 -26.52 22.55
CA ASP A 268 17.20 -27.98 22.74
C ASP A 268 16.20 -28.66 21.78
N GLU A 269 14.97 -28.16 21.71
CA GLU A 269 13.95 -28.68 20.80
C GLU A 269 14.30 -28.47 19.33
N LEU A 270 14.88 -27.30 19.00
CA LEU A 270 15.36 -27.00 17.67
C LEU A 270 16.44 -27.99 17.23
N TYR A 271 17.45 -28.25 18.07
CA TYR A 271 18.53 -29.19 17.75
C TYR A 271 18.04 -30.63 17.72
N ASN A 272 17.15 -31.03 18.62
CA ASN A 272 16.51 -32.35 18.58
C ASN A 272 15.78 -32.57 17.25
N LEU A 273 15.02 -31.57 16.78
CA LEU A 273 14.32 -31.62 15.50
C LEU A 273 15.29 -31.70 14.31
N ILE A 274 16.34 -30.87 14.31
CA ILE A 274 17.39 -30.85 13.28
C ILE A 274 18.08 -32.23 13.18
N ASN A 275 18.46 -32.81 14.33
CA ASN A 275 19.11 -34.11 14.38
C ASN A 275 18.18 -35.22 13.88
N ASN A 276 16.91 -35.22 14.31
CA ASN A 276 15.91 -36.17 13.81
C ASN A 276 15.75 -36.07 12.28
N LEU A 277 15.66 -34.85 11.73
CA LEU A 277 15.57 -34.63 10.29
C LEU A 277 16.80 -35.15 9.53
N ALA A 278 17.99 -35.01 10.11
CA ALA A 278 19.23 -35.53 9.55
C ALA A 278 19.30 -37.06 9.60
N ASP A 279 19.06 -37.65 10.77
CA ASP A 279 19.13 -39.10 11.02
C ASP A 279 18.08 -39.87 10.21
N ALA A 280 16.85 -39.35 10.16
CA ALA A 280 15.77 -39.90 9.34
C ALA A 280 15.96 -39.66 7.83
N LYS A 281 17.04 -38.98 7.42
CA LYS A 281 17.34 -38.59 6.03
C LYS A 281 16.23 -37.74 5.38
N ARG A 282 15.46 -37.00 6.18
CA ARG A 282 14.30 -36.19 5.72
C ARG A 282 14.67 -34.78 5.29
N VAL A 283 15.92 -34.34 5.45
CA VAL A 283 16.37 -32.99 5.04
C VAL A 283 15.97 -32.64 3.60
N HIS A 284 15.95 -33.61 2.69
CA HIS A 284 15.64 -33.40 1.28
C HIS A 284 14.21 -32.92 0.99
N ILE A 285 13.24 -33.18 1.89
CA ILE A 285 11.86 -32.73 1.71
C ILE A 285 11.71 -31.23 1.95
N LEU A 286 12.63 -30.63 2.71
CA LEU A 286 12.56 -29.22 3.10
C LEU A 286 12.90 -28.29 1.93
N PRO A 287 12.37 -27.06 1.88
CA PRO A 287 12.83 -26.04 0.94
C PRO A 287 14.32 -25.73 1.13
N ARG A 288 15.02 -25.38 0.03
CA ARG A 288 16.48 -25.20 0.00
C ARG A 288 17.05 -24.37 1.15
N LYS A 289 16.38 -23.27 1.54
CA LYS A 289 16.84 -22.41 2.65
C LYS A 289 16.91 -23.17 3.99
N TYR A 290 15.93 -24.03 4.29
CA TYR A 290 15.92 -24.84 5.50
C TYR A 290 16.85 -26.05 5.40
N GLN A 291 17.09 -26.59 4.20
CA GLN A 291 18.12 -27.62 4.02
C GLN A 291 19.50 -27.08 4.41
N LEU A 292 19.83 -25.87 3.96
CA LEU A 292 21.09 -25.20 4.30
C LEU A 292 21.17 -24.94 5.80
N PHE A 293 20.09 -24.43 6.40
CA PHE A 293 19.97 -24.24 7.84
C PHE A 293 20.24 -25.55 8.61
N VAL A 294 19.49 -26.61 8.34
CA VAL A 294 19.64 -27.92 9.00
C VAL A 294 21.06 -28.47 8.82
N ARG A 295 21.67 -28.34 7.63
CA ARG A 295 23.05 -28.80 7.39
C ARG A 295 24.09 -28.01 8.17
N GLN A 296 23.89 -26.70 8.32
CA GLN A 296 24.81 -25.83 9.04
C GLN A 296 24.76 -26.08 10.56
N PHE A 297 23.56 -26.34 11.10
CA PHE A 297 23.34 -26.47 12.54
C PHE A 297 23.38 -27.92 13.04
N GLY A 298 23.05 -28.91 12.20
CA GLY A 298 23.01 -30.34 12.58
C GLY A 298 24.37 -31.00 12.78
N GLY A 299 25.47 -30.36 12.34
CA GLY A 299 26.84 -30.84 12.58
C GLY A 299 27.54 -30.19 13.77
N ALA A 300 27.02 -29.08 14.31
CA ALA A 300 27.74 -28.26 15.27
C ALA A 300 27.59 -28.74 16.74
N HIS A 301 26.61 -29.59 17.03
CA HIS A 301 26.29 -30.00 18.40
C HIS A 301 26.93 -31.31 18.87
N ILE A 302 27.73 -31.98 18.03
CA ILE A 302 28.40 -33.25 18.37
C ILE A 302 29.79 -33.02 19.02
N GLU A 303 30.37 -31.81 18.97
CA GLU A 303 31.76 -31.56 19.47
C GLU A 303 31.87 -30.83 20.82
N LYS A 304 30.80 -30.70 21.60
CA LYS A 304 30.92 -30.17 22.98
C LYS A 304 30.19 -31.05 23.98
N GLY A 305 30.81 -32.18 24.28
CA GLY A 305 30.38 -33.10 25.31
C GLY A 305 31.40 -34.20 25.54
N ASP A 306 32.64 -33.83 25.87
CA ASP A 306 33.61 -34.59 26.66
C ASP A 306 34.61 -33.61 27.31
#